data_AF-A0A2V8DYT5-F1
#
_entry.id   AF-A0A2V8DYT5-F1
#
_cell.length_a   1.000
_cell.length_b   1.000
_cell.length_c   1.000
_cell.angle_alpha   90.00
_cell.angle_beta   90.00
_cell.angle_gamma   90.00
#
_symmetry.space_group_name_H-M   'P 1'
#
loop_
_entity.id
_entity.type
_entity.pdbx_description
1 polymer ?
#
loop_
_entity_poly.entity_id
_entity_poly.type
_entity_poly.pdbx_seq_one_letter_code
_entity_poly.pdbx_strand_id
1 'polypeptide(L)'
;MTRIVVLLQENKTPDYYFPTLAAWGAEIENRGHLRSAPPMPDPKHDRNAWVHFKMGDYTAATVQIDNDIVIPYYSWLAKQFTFCDHHFGLGTNSTSGHMLVIGGQTPTL
;
A
#
# COMPACT_ATOMS: atom_id res chain seq x y z
N MET A 1 22.15 -16.46 -5.04
CA MET A 1 20.93 -15.90 -5.66
C MET A 1 21.29 -15.43 -7.06
N THR A 2 20.73 -16.02 -8.12
CA THR A 2 21.14 -15.75 -9.52
C THR A 2 20.10 -14.95 -10.33
N ARG A 3 18.89 -14.80 -9.79
CA ARG A 3 17.79 -14.05 -10.42
C ARG A 3 16.99 -13.32 -9.35
N ILE A 4 16.65 -12.07 -9.64
CA ILE A 4 15.72 -11.25 -8.86
C ILE A 4 14.58 -10.88 -9.80
N VAL A 5 13.35 -11.09 -9.34
CA VAL A 5 12.14 -10.64 -10.04
C VAL A 5 11.44 -9.65 -9.12
N VAL A 6 11.21 -8.45 -9.63
CA VAL A 6 10.52 -7.39 -8.90
C VAL A 6 9.16 -7.19 -9.54
N LEU A 7 8.09 -7.46 -8.79
CA LEU A 7 6.72 -7.17 -9.20
C LEU A 7 6.33 -5.82 -8.60
N LEU A 8 6.22 -4.79 -9.44
CA LEU A 8 5.76 -3.48 -9.00
C LEU A 8 4.24 -3.42 -9.07
N GLN A 9 3.61 -3.05 -7.95
CA GLN A 9 2.17 -2.89 -7.82
C GLN A 9 1.86 -1.44 -7.47
N GLU A 10 0.63 -1.02 -7.75
CA GLU A 10 0.25 0.39 -7.86
C GLU A 10 -0.88 0.75 -6.87
N ASN A 11 -0.73 1.91 -6.22
CA ASN A 11 -1.79 2.64 -5.52
C ASN A 11 -2.35 2.03 -4.22
N LYS A 12 -1.54 1.35 -3.40
CA LYS A 12 -2.03 0.62 -2.20
C LYS A 12 -1.16 0.85 -0.97
N THR A 13 -1.79 1.14 0.17
CA THR A 13 -1.12 1.14 1.48
C THR A 13 -1.22 -0.24 2.14
N PRO A 14 -0.29 -0.59 3.04
CA PRO A 14 -0.37 -1.84 3.81
C PRO A 14 -1.68 -2.00 4.58
N ASP A 15 -2.15 -0.97 5.31
CA ASP A 15 -3.43 -1.01 6.05
C ASP A 15 -4.65 -1.19 5.15
N TYR A 16 -4.59 -0.71 3.91
CA TYR A 16 -5.67 -0.91 2.95
C TYR A 16 -5.71 -2.36 2.44
N TYR A 17 -4.55 -2.97 2.21
CA TYR A 17 -4.41 -4.20 1.43
C TYR A 17 -4.13 -5.46 2.24
N PHE A 18 -3.67 -5.37 3.48
CA PHE A 18 -3.29 -6.55 4.26
C PHE A 18 -3.87 -6.60 5.69
N PRO A 19 -5.11 -6.14 5.96
CA PRO A 19 -5.65 -6.10 7.32
C PRO A 19 -5.73 -7.48 8.00
N THR A 20 -5.89 -8.59 7.26
CA THR A 20 -5.91 -9.92 7.88
C THR A 20 -4.55 -10.37 8.39
N LEU A 21 -3.44 -9.74 7.97
CA LEU A 21 -2.10 -10.03 8.49
C LEU A 21 -1.88 -9.54 9.92
N ALA A 22 -2.76 -8.68 10.45
CA ALA A 22 -2.75 -8.36 11.89
C ALA A 22 -2.86 -9.64 12.75
N ALA A 23 -3.67 -10.62 12.31
CA ALA A 23 -3.79 -11.92 12.97
C ALA A 23 -2.54 -12.82 12.81
N TRP A 24 -1.60 -12.42 11.95
CA TRP A 24 -0.33 -13.10 11.67
C TRP A 24 0.87 -12.34 12.27
N GLY A 25 0.61 -11.33 13.11
CA GLY A 25 1.64 -10.59 13.85
C GLY A 25 2.22 -9.38 13.10
N ALA A 26 1.68 -9.01 11.93
CA ALA A 26 2.08 -7.77 11.27
C ALA A 26 1.51 -6.55 12.01
N GLU A 27 2.29 -5.47 12.09
CA GLU A 27 1.83 -4.18 12.64
C GLU A 27 1.00 -3.44 11.58
N ILE A 28 -0.20 -3.94 11.36
CA ILE A 28 -1.17 -3.45 10.37
C ILE A 28 -2.50 -3.23 11.07
N GLU A 29 -3.16 -2.13 10.74
CA GLU A 29 -4.46 -1.85 11.31
C GLU A 29 -5.52 -2.81 10.73
N ASN A 30 -6.40 -3.33 11.58
CA ASN A 30 -7.59 -4.05 11.15
C ASN A 30 -8.81 -3.46 11.88
N ARG A 31 -9.58 -2.65 11.16
CA ARG A 31 -10.78 -1.96 11.67
C ARG A 31 -12.06 -2.80 11.51
N GLY A 32 -11.95 -4.02 11.01
CA GLY A 32 -13.10 -4.83 10.60
C GLY A 32 -13.82 -4.25 9.38
N HIS A 33 -15.03 -4.78 9.12
CA HIS A 33 -15.87 -4.36 7.97
C HIS A 33 -15.13 -4.41 6.62
N LEU A 34 -14.30 -5.44 6.45
CA LEU A 34 -13.47 -5.61 5.26
C LEU A 34 -14.33 -5.78 4.01
N ARG A 35 -13.98 -5.07 2.95
CA ARG A 35 -14.69 -5.16 1.67
C ARG A 35 -14.26 -6.41 0.90
N SER A 36 -15.22 -7.10 0.30
CA SER A 36 -14.97 -8.20 -0.64
C SER A 36 -14.70 -7.74 -2.08
N ALA A 37 -14.56 -6.43 -2.31
CA ALA A 37 -14.25 -5.83 -3.59
C ALA A 37 -13.41 -4.54 -3.42
N PRO A 38 -12.58 -4.16 -4.40
CA PRO A 38 -11.83 -2.91 -4.34
C PRO A 38 -12.75 -1.68 -4.36
N PRO A 39 -12.39 -0.58 -3.67
CA PRO A 39 -13.10 0.69 -3.76
C PRO A 39 -12.92 1.27 -5.16
N MET A 40 -14.01 1.80 -5.68
CA MET A 40 -14.05 2.65 -6.87
C MET A 40 -14.77 3.95 -6.47
N PRO A 41 -14.27 5.14 -6.84
CA PRO A 41 -13.08 5.41 -7.67
C PRO A 41 -11.74 5.31 -6.91
N ASP A 42 -10.63 5.37 -7.65
CA ASP A 42 -9.27 5.43 -7.08
C ASP A 42 -9.09 6.71 -6.24
N PRO A 43 -8.58 6.60 -4.99
CA PRO A 43 -8.30 7.77 -4.17
C PRO A 43 -7.21 8.67 -4.78
N LYS A 44 -7.27 9.97 -4.44
CA LYS A 44 -6.18 10.91 -4.78
C LYS A 44 -4.89 10.45 -4.09
N HIS A 45 -3.82 10.35 -4.87
CA HIS A 45 -2.51 9.85 -4.43
C HIS A 45 -1.36 10.71 -5.00
N ASP A 46 -1.65 11.97 -5.33
CA ASP A 46 -0.64 12.95 -5.71
C ASP A 46 0.01 13.60 -4.48
N ARG A 47 1.07 14.38 -4.71
CA ARG A 47 1.77 15.09 -3.64
C ARG A 47 0.87 16.10 -2.92
N ASN A 48 -0.07 16.72 -3.63
CA ASN A 48 -0.99 17.68 -3.03
C ASN A 48 -1.93 17.00 -2.03
N ALA A 49 -2.46 15.83 -2.33
CA ALA A 49 -3.29 15.04 -1.42
C ALA A 49 -2.53 14.71 -0.13
N TRP A 50 -1.25 14.37 -0.21
CA TRP A 50 -0.43 14.15 0.98
C TRP A 50 -0.22 15.43 1.80
N VAL A 51 0.05 16.57 1.15
CA VAL A 51 0.21 17.87 1.83
C VAL A 51 -1.07 18.25 2.55
N HIS A 52 -2.21 18.21 1.86
CA HIS A 52 -3.52 18.53 2.44
C HIS A 52 -3.88 17.58 3.60
N PHE A 53 -3.61 16.28 3.45
CA PHE A 53 -3.76 15.33 4.56
C PHE A 53 -2.94 15.76 5.78
N LYS A 54 -1.68 16.16 5.58
CA LYS A 54 -0.81 16.63 6.66
C LYS A 54 -1.23 17.97 7.26
N MET A 55 -1.82 18.86 6.47
CA MET A 55 -2.38 20.13 6.95
C MET A 55 -3.71 19.96 7.68
N GLY A 56 -4.35 18.80 7.57
CA GLY A 56 -5.62 18.49 8.23
C GLY A 56 -6.86 19.05 7.50
N ASP A 57 -6.70 19.59 6.29
CA ASP A 57 -7.81 20.08 5.46
C ASP A 57 -8.31 19.03 4.45
N TYR A 58 -7.73 17.83 4.47
CA TYR A 58 -8.17 16.68 3.69
C TYR A 58 -8.21 15.40 4.54
N THR A 59 -9.38 14.75 4.58
CA THR A 59 -9.55 13.48 5.28
C THR A 59 -9.12 12.32 4.39
N ALA A 60 -8.22 11.47 4.88
CA ALA A 60 -7.89 10.22 4.21
C ALA A 60 -9.08 9.25 4.23
N ALA A 61 -9.36 8.63 3.08
CA ALA A 61 -10.38 7.60 3.00
C ALA A 61 -9.98 6.40 3.86
N THR A 62 -10.82 6.05 4.83
CA THR A 62 -10.67 4.82 5.61
C THR A 62 -11.31 3.67 4.84
N VAL A 63 -10.50 2.91 4.11
CA VAL A 63 -10.95 1.73 3.38
C VAL A 63 -10.01 0.57 3.70
N GLN A 64 -10.57 -0.64 3.82
CA GLN A 64 -9.83 -1.88 3.93
C GLN A 64 -10.55 -2.98 3.13
N ILE A 65 -9.79 -3.86 2.48
CA ILE A 65 -10.33 -5.02 1.78
C ILE A 65 -10.02 -6.30 2.56
N ASP A 66 -10.81 -7.33 2.33
CA ASP A 66 -10.46 -8.68 2.76
C ASP A 66 -9.40 -9.22 1.81
N ASN A 67 -8.14 -9.25 2.25
CA ASN A 67 -7.03 -9.67 1.41
C ASN A 67 -7.04 -11.16 1.09
N ASP A 68 -7.72 -11.98 1.87
CA ASP A 68 -7.91 -13.40 1.60
C ASP A 68 -8.94 -13.65 0.49
N ILE A 69 -9.86 -12.71 0.28
CA ILE A 69 -10.87 -12.76 -0.78
C ILE A 69 -10.41 -12.01 -2.03
N VAL A 70 -9.93 -10.78 -1.87
CA VAL A 70 -9.72 -9.86 -2.99
C VAL A 70 -8.35 -10.02 -3.64
N ILE A 71 -7.32 -10.37 -2.87
CA ILE A 71 -5.94 -10.57 -3.37
C ILE A 71 -5.32 -11.88 -2.84
N PRO A 72 -5.99 -13.03 -3.07
CA PRO A 72 -5.65 -14.29 -2.40
C PRO A 72 -4.20 -14.73 -2.62
N TYR A 73 -3.64 -14.48 -3.81
CA TYR A 73 -2.24 -14.82 -4.10
C TYR A 73 -1.24 -13.98 -3.29
N TYR A 74 -1.46 -12.67 -3.15
CA TYR A 74 -0.58 -11.80 -2.36
C TYR A 74 -0.75 -12.06 -0.85
N SER A 75 -1.97 -12.35 -0.40
CA SER A 75 -2.22 -12.78 0.97
C SER A 75 -1.45 -14.07 1.30
N TRP A 76 -1.53 -15.06 0.41
CA TRP A 76 -0.76 -16.30 0.55
C TRP A 76 0.76 -16.03 0.60
N LEU A 77 1.29 -15.21 -0.31
CA LEU A 77 2.72 -14.85 -0.29
C LEU A 77 3.13 -14.22 1.05
N ALA A 78 2.36 -13.27 1.57
CA ALA A 78 2.68 -12.58 2.81
C ALA A 78 2.59 -13.49 4.05
N LYS A 79 1.75 -14.53 4.01
CA LYS A 79 1.63 -15.53 5.09
C LYS A 79 2.70 -16.63 5.02
N GLN A 80 3.25 -16.90 3.83
CA GLN A 80 4.26 -17.96 3.64
C GLN A 80 5.69 -17.46 3.62
N PHE A 81 5.90 -16.19 3.27
CA PHE A 81 7.21 -15.58 3.12
C PHE A 81 7.33 -14.32 3.99
N THR A 82 8.41 -13.57 3.82
CA THR A 82 8.64 -12.33 4.56
C THR A 82 7.67 -11.24 4.09
N PHE A 83 6.87 -10.74 5.02
CA PHE A 83 6.13 -9.50 4.87
C PHE A 83 6.89 -8.35 5.55
N CYS A 84 6.92 -7.18 4.91
CA CYS A 84 7.53 -5.97 5.46
C CYS A 84 6.41 -4.94 5.72
N ASP A 85 5.99 -4.82 6.98
CA ASP A 85 4.94 -3.91 7.43
C ASP A 85 5.43 -2.45 7.59
N HIS A 86 6.74 -2.23 7.59
CA HIS A 86 7.39 -0.92 7.71
C HIS A 86 8.15 -0.50 6.44
N HIS A 87 7.50 -0.60 5.28
CA HIS A 87 8.03 -0.14 4.00
C HIS A 87 7.28 1.11 3.52
N PHE A 88 8.01 2.23 3.40
CA PHE A 88 7.43 3.54 3.10
C PHE A 88 7.90 4.09 1.75
N GLY A 89 6.95 4.67 1.01
CA GLY A 89 7.23 5.48 -0.18
C GLY A 89 7.35 6.97 0.13
N LEU A 90 7.57 7.78 -0.90
CA LEU A 90 7.78 9.23 -0.82
C LEU A 90 6.51 10.08 -0.62
N GLY A 91 5.32 9.46 -0.56
CA GLY A 91 4.04 10.17 -0.43
C GLY A 91 3.68 10.99 -1.68
N THR A 92 3.72 10.36 -2.86
CA THR A 92 3.47 10.98 -4.17
C THR A 92 3.04 9.90 -5.17
N ASN A 93 2.89 10.29 -6.44
CA ASN A 93 2.38 9.47 -7.53
C ASN A 93 3.35 8.39 -8.03
N SER A 94 2.83 7.52 -8.92
CA SER A 94 3.53 6.39 -9.52
C SER A 94 4.85 6.75 -10.19
N THR A 95 4.92 7.84 -10.97
CA THR A 95 6.16 8.27 -11.63
C THR A 95 7.30 8.45 -10.64
N SER A 96 7.03 9.15 -9.54
CA SER A 96 8.02 9.42 -8.50
C SER A 96 8.42 8.14 -7.76
N GLY A 97 7.46 7.25 -7.48
CA GLY A 97 7.71 5.95 -6.85
C GLY A 97 8.56 5.01 -7.71
N HIS A 98 8.28 4.93 -9.02
CA HIS A 98 9.08 4.12 -9.94
C HIS A 98 10.51 4.65 -10.11
N MET A 99 10.69 5.98 -10.17
CA MET A 99 12.03 6.57 -10.17
C MET A 99 12.80 6.25 -8.89
N LEU A 100 12.13 6.26 -7.72
CA LEU A 100 12.75 5.86 -6.46
C LEU A 100 13.20 4.40 -6.48
N VAL A 101 12.33 3.47 -6.93
CA VAL A 101 12.66 2.04 -6.97
C VAL A 101 13.85 1.75 -7.87
N ILE A 102 13.91 2.38 -9.05
CA ILE A 102 14.94 2.09 -10.06
C ILE A 102 16.22 2.90 -9.82
N GLY A 103 16.08 4.18 -9.51
CA GLY A 103 17.19 5.14 -9.42
C GLY A 103 17.63 5.48 -8.00
N GLY A 104 16.94 5.00 -6.96
CA GLY A 104 17.21 5.36 -5.57
C GLY A 104 16.89 6.81 -5.21
N GLN A 105 16.29 7.56 -6.15
CA GLN A 105 15.97 8.98 -5.99
C GLN A 105 14.73 9.33 -6.81
N THR A 106 14.02 10.36 -6.36
CA THR A 106 12.97 11.02 -7.14
C THR A 106 13.51 12.38 -7.60
N PRO A 107 13.07 12.94 -8.75
CA PRO A 107 13.37 14.33 -9.06
C PRO A 107 13.00 15.22 -7.87
N THR A 108 13.92 16.10 -7.47
CA THR A 108 13.65 17.07 -6.39
C THR A 108 12.39 17.86 -6.74
N LEU A 109 11.50 17.98 -5.76
CA LEU A 109 10.30 18.81 -5.82
C LEU A 109 10.65 20.26 -6.14
#